data_AF-A0A7W0KAH3-F1
#
_entry.id   AF-A0A7W0KAH3-F1
#
_cell.length_a   1.000
_cell.length_b   1.000
_cell.length_c   1.000
_cell.angle_alpha   90.00
_cell.angle_beta   90.00
_cell.angle_gamma   90.00
#
_symmetry.space_group_name_H-M   'P 1'
#
loop_
_entity.id
_entity.type
_entity.pdbx_description
1 polymer ?
#
loop_
_entity_poly.entity_id
_entity_poly.type
_entity_poly.pdbx_seq_one_letter_code
_entity_poly.pdbx_strand_id
1 'polypeptide(L)'
;MPIIKEEQTQIDRYTKELTDKLEQVGLAALADLKPGRIEYGIGSVGFAINRRTKGGPVDHDLPVMAVRGPGDTLRAVFVSYACHCVTLSDNKISGDWAGYVQ
;
A
#
# COMPACT_ATOMS: atom_id res chain seq x y z
N MET A 1 -15.32 25.30 6.37
CA MET A 1 -15.56 25.33 7.83
C MET A 1 -14.21 25.18 8.54
N PRO A 2 -13.97 25.89 9.64
CA PRO A 2 -12.80 25.62 10.48
C PRO A 2 -12.92 24.24 11.14
N ILE A 3 -11.80 23.55 11.32
CA ILE A 3 -11.70 22.28 12.07
C ILE A 3 -11.98 22.58 13.55
N ILE A 4 -12.85 21.82 14.20
CA ILE A 4 -13.14 22.05 15.62
C ILE A 4 -12.05 21.45 16.51
N LYS A 5 -11.93 21.92 17.76
CA LYS A 5 -10.86 21.52 18.68
C LYS A 5 -10.77 20.00 18.92
N GLU A 6 -11.91 19.33 18.98
CA GLU A 6 -11.96 17.87 19.16
C GLU A 6 -11.41 17.12 17.95
N GLU A 7 -11.82 17.51 16.73
CA GLU A 7 -11.28 16.95 15.48
C GLU A 7 -9.77 17.19 15.38
N GLN A 8 -9.31 18.40 15.72
CA GLN A 8 -7.88 18.73 15.73
C GLN A 8 -7.11 17.80 16.68
N THR A 9 -7.67 17.52 17.86
CA THR A 9 -7.04 16.60 18.83
C THR A 9 -6.92 15.18 18.28
N GLN A 10 -7.94 14.70 17.55
CA GLN A 10 -7.89 13.38 16.91
C GLN A 10 -6.87 13.33 15.76
N ILE A 11 -6.80 14.39 14.96
CA ILE A 11 -5.80 14.54 13.89
C ILE A 11 -4.40 14.50 14.48
N ASP A 12 -4.12 15.26 15.53
CA ASP A 12 -2.80 15.33 16.16
C ASP A 12 -2.38 13.97 16.73
N ARG A 13 -3.31 13.29 17.42
CA ARG A 13 -3.09 11.94 17.96
C ARG A 13 -2.76 10.94 16.86
N TYR A 14 -3.57 10.88 15.80
CA TYR A 14 -3.35 9.94 14.69
C TYR A 14 -2.08 10.26 13.92
N THR A 15 -1.76 11.54 13.72
CA THR A 15 -0.53 11.98 13.07
C THR A 15 0.70 11.47 13.83
N LYS A 16 0.70 11.60 15.15
CA LYS A 16 1.77 11.04 15.99
C LYS A 16 1.84 9.52 15.85
N GLU A 17 0.71 8.83 16.04
CA GLU A 17 0.63 7.38 15.98
C GLU A 17 1.12 6.80 14.65
N LEU A 18 0.71 7.41 13.53
CA LEU A 18 1.14 7.00 12.19
C LEU A 18 2.64 7.24 12.00
N THR A 19 3.14 8.40 12.43
CA THR A 19 4.57 8.74 12.33
C THR A 19 5.42 7.74 13.11
N ASP A 20 5.06 7.49 14.37
CA ASP A 20 5.77 6.53 15.24
C ASP A 20 5.77 5.12 14.61
N LYS A 21 4.64 4.68 14.04
CA LYS A 21 4.55 3.38 13.37
C LYS A 21 5.43 3.29 12.13
N LEU A 22 5.46 4.35 11.31
CA LEU A 22 6.31 4.42 10.12
C LEU A 22 7.81 4.36 10.49
N GLU A 23 8.20 5.05 11.55
CA GLU A 23 9.55 4.95 12.10
C GLU A 23 9.85 3.53 12.58
N GLN A 24 8.95 2.93 13.36
CA GLN A 24 9.12 1.60 13.92
C GLN A 24 9.31 0.53 12.84
N VAL A 25 8.49 0.54 11.77
CA VAL A 25 8.65 -0.44 10.68
C VAL A 25 9.95 -0.21 9.90
N GLY A 26 10.41 1.03 9.76
CA GLY A 26 11.71 1.35 9.16
C GLY A 26 12.88 0.81 9.98
N LEU A 27 12.87 1.04 11.31
CA LEU A 27 13.88 0.51 12.22
C LEU A 27 13.87 -1.03 12.25
N ALA A 28 12.69 -1.65 12.26
CA ALA A 28 12.57 -3.10 12.19
C ALA A 28 13.13 -3.68 10.89
N ALA A 29 12.88 -3.03 9.75
CA ALA A 29 13.43 -3.44 8.46
C ALA A 29 14.96 -3.33 8.42
N LEU A 30 15.54 -2.26 8.99
CA LEU A 30 16.99 -2.09 9.11
C LEU A 30 17.62 -3.15 10.03
N ALA A 31 16.95 -3.50 11.12
CA ALA A 31 17.43 -4.53 12.04
C ALA A 31 17.38 -5.94 11.43
N ASP A 32 16.47 -6.20 10.48
CA ASP A 32 16.30 -7.51 9.80
C ASP A 32 16.97 -7.56 8.40
N LEU A 33 17.99 -6.74 8.17
CA LEU A 33 18.81 -6.78 6.96
C LEU A 33 19.50 -8.14 6.82
N LYS A 34 19.29 -8.80 5.68
CA LYS A 34 19.95 -10.07 5.33
C LYS A 34 20.23 -10.10 3.82
N PRO A 35 21.22 -10.88 3.37
CA PRO A 35 21.42 -11.13 1.94
C PRO A 35 20.14 -11.67 1.30
N GLY A 36 19.85 -11.20 0.09
CA GLY A 36 18.70 -11.65 -0.68
C GLY A 36 18.82 -11.29 -2.15
N ARG A 37 18.02 -11.96 -2.98
CA ARG A 37 17.85 -11.68 -4.40
C ARG A 37 16.51 -10.98 -4.60
N ILE A 38 16.49 -9.97 -5.46
CA ILE A 38 15.27 -9.32 -5.91
C ILE A 38 14.95 -9.84 -7.30
N GLU A 39 13.72 -10.28 -7.49
CA GLU A 39 13.15 -10.67 -8.78
C GLU A 39 12.07 -9.67 -9.15
N TYR A 40 12.00 -9.32 -10.43
CA TYR A 40 11.05 -8.36 -10.96
C TYR A 40 10.30 -8.96 -12.15
N GLY A 41 9.00 -8.73 -12.20
CA GLY A 41 8.15 -9.11 -13.31
C GLY A 41 6.97 -8.16 -13.44
N ILE A 42 6.34 -8.19 -14.60
CA ILE A 42 5.11 -7.42 -14.87
C ILE A 42 4.03 -8.43 -15.24
N GLY A 43 3.00 -8.50 -14.40
CA GLY A 43 1.74 -9.19 -14.70
C GLY A 43 0.71 -8.22 -15.27
N SER A 44 -0.54 -8.67 -15.43
CA SER A 44 -1.63 -7.79 -15.81
C SER A 44 -2.92 -8.14 -15.07
N VAL A 45 -3.66 -7.12 -14.63
CA VAL A 45 -5.00 -7.26 -14.00
C VAL A 45 -5.99 -6.24 -14.55
N GLY A 46 -7.26 -6.65 -14.68
CA GLY A 46 -8.26 -5.98 -15.52
C GLY A 46 -9.31 -5.13 -14.80
N PHE A 47 -9.19 -4.89 -13.48
CA PHE A 47 -10.30 -4.32 -12.71
C PHE A 47 -10.30 -2.78 -12.61
N ALA A 48 -9.19 -2.11 -12.91
CA ALA A 48 -9.17 -0.65 -12.99
C ALA A 48 -9.99 -0.15 -14.18
N ILE A 49 -10.60 1.02 -14.01
CA ILE A 49 -11.31 1.73 -15.08
C ILE A 49 -10.95 3.21 -15.07
N ASN A 50 -11.05 3.85 -16.23
CA ASN A 50 -10.94 5.29 -16.33
C ASN A 50 -12.26 5.95 -15.87
N ARG A 51 -12.25 6.53 -14.67
CA ARG A 51 -13.45 7.18 -14.10
C ARG A 51 -13.89 8.46 -14.80
N ARG A 52 -13.07 9.04 -15.69
CA ARG A 52 -13.35 10.31 -16.37
C ARG A 52 -13.88 10.11 -17.77
N THR A 53 -13.31 9.16 -18.51
CA THR A 53 -13.66 8.90 -19.91
C THR A 53 -13.97 7.42 -20.08
N LYS A 54 -15.21 7.08 -20.43
CA LYS A 54 -15.60 5.68 -20.73
C LYS A 54 -14.75 5.15 -21.90
N GLY A 55 -14.06 4.04 -21.69
CA GLY A 55 -13.12 3.48 -22.67
C GLY A 55 -11.83 4.29 -22.85
N GLY A 56 -11.55 5.24 -21.94
CA GLY A 56 -10.28 5.95 -21.90
C GLY A 56 -9.12 5.05 -21.47
N PRO A 57 -7.88 5.59 -21.46
CA PRO A 57 -6.70 4.81 -21.13
C PRO A 57 -6.78 4.25 -19.70
N VAL A 58 -6.36 3.00 -19.56
CA VAL A 58 -6.19 2.28 -18.30
C VAL A 58 -4.85 1.59 -18.35
N ASP A 59 -4.08 1.73 -17.27
CA ASP A 59 -2.87 0.97 -17.08
C ASP A 59 -3.23 -0.34 -16.37
N HIS A 60 -3.11 -1.45 -17.11
CA HIS A 60 -3.42 -2.78 -16.61
C HIS A 60 -2.17 -3.53 -16.16
N ASP A 61 -0.99 -2.91 -16.21
CA ASP A 61 0.24 -3.55 -15.77
C ASP A 61 0.24 -3.70 -14.24
N LEU A 62 0.67 -4.87 -13.79
CA LEU A 62 0.89 -5.19 -12.37
C LEU A 62 2.39 -5.46 -12.17
N PRO A 63 3.23 -4.42 -11.98
CA PRO A 63 4.59 -4.62 -11.52
C PRO A 63 4.63 -5.37 -10.19
N VAL A 64 5.44 -6.43 -10.15
CA VAL A 64 5.66 -7.28 -8.98
C VAL A 64 7.15 -7.40 -8.71
N MET A 65 7.54 -7.23 -7.45
CA MET A 65 8.89 -7.46 -6.97
C MET A 65 8.86 -8.51 -5.86
N ALA A 66 9.54 -9.63 -6.06
CA ALA A 66 9.68 -10.68 -5.06
C ALA A 66 11.08 -10.64 -4.44
N VAL A 67 11.15 -10.59 -3.12
CA VAL A 67 12.40 -10.63 -2.36
C VAL A 67 12.62 -12.04 -1.83
N ARG A 68 13.69 -12.70 -2.29
CA ARG A 68 14.07 -14.07 -1.94
C ARG A 68 15.28 -14.07 -1.01
N GLY A 69 15.18 -14.77 0.11
CA GLY A 69 16.28 -15.02 1.04
C GLY A 69 17.09 -16.27 0.68
N PRO A 70 18.00 -16.70 1.57
CA PRO A 70 18.71 -17.97 1.43
C PRO A 70 17.77 -19.16 1.24
N GLY A 71 18.17 -20.12 0.40
CA GLY A 71 17.35 -21.29 0.08
C GLY A 71 16.06 -20.96 -0.70
N ASP A 72 16.02 -19.82 -1.40
CA ASP A 72 14.88 -19.36 -2.21
C ASP A 72 13.61 -19.03 -1.42
N THR A 73 13.76 -18.82 -0.11
CA THR A 73 12.67 -18.45 0.80
C THR A 73 12.06 -17.10 0.44
N LEU A 74 10.75 -17.04 0.21
CA LEU A 74 10.07 -15.77 -0.03
C LEU A 74 10.03 -14.94 1.25
N ARG A 75 10.58 -13.73 1.24
CA ARG A 75 10.61 -12.82 2.39
C ARG A 75 9.64 -11.67 2.28
N ALA A 76 9.45 -11.14 1.08
CA ALA A 76 8.53 -10.05 0.82
C ALA A 76 8.06 -10.07 -0.63
N VAL A 77 6.88 -9.51 -0.85
CA VAL A 77 6.35 -9.18 -2.17
C VAL A 77 5.92 -7.73 -2.15
N PHE A 78 6.33 -6.97 -3.16
CA PHE A 78 5.82 -5.63 -3.41
C PHE A 78 5.06 -5.65 -4.74
N VAL A 79 3.87 -5.07 -4.75
CA VAL A 79 3.03 -4.93 -5.94
C VAL A 79 2.64 -3.47 -6.12
N SER A 80 2.51 -3.05 -7.37
CA SER A 80 1.98 -1.73 -7.72
C SER A 80 0.88 -1.89 -8.76
N TYR A 81 -0.24 -1.19 -8.59
CA TYR A 81 -1.34 -1.20 -9.56
C TYR A 81 -2.08 0.13 -9.57
N ALA A 82 -2.36 0.65 -10.76
CA ALA A 82 -2.97 1.97 -10.96
C ALA A 82 -4.50 1.94 -10.72
N CYS A 83 -4.93 1.81 -9.46
CA CYS A 83 -6.34 1.83 -9.08
C CYS A 83 -6.56 2.58 -7.76
N HIS A 84 -7.63 3.35 -7.65
CA HIS A 84 -7.99 4.02 -6.39
C HIS A 84 -8.51 3.00 -5.37
N CYS A 85 -8.17 3.19 -4.10
CA CYS A 85 -8.68 2.43 -2.95
C CYS A 85 -10.05 2.98 -2.51
N VAL A 86 -11.09 2.70 -3.30
CA VAL A 86 -12.47 3.23 -3.09
C VAL A 86 -13.55 2.15 -3.27
N THR A 87 -13.24 0.92 -2.89
CA THR A 87 -14.18 -0.22 -2.98
C THR A 87 -15.26 -0.12 -1.92
N LEU A 88 -14.91 0.32 -0.72
CA LEU A 88 -15.81 0.36 0.44
C LEU A 88 -16.62 1.67 0.47
N SER A 89 -17.87 1.57 0.93
CA SER A 89 -18.81 2.69 1.03
C SER A 89 -19.18 3.05 2.46
N ASP A 90 -18.52 2.45 3.46
CA ASP A 90 -18.70 2.79 4.87
C ASP A 90 -17.61 3.75 5.38
N ASN A 91 -17.85 4.37 6.54
CA ASN A 91 -16.88 5.27 7.18
C ASN A 91 -16.14 4.55 8.31
N LYS A 92 -15.43 3.48 7.97
CA LYS A 92 -14.59 2.71 8.90
C LYS A 92 -13.14 2.71 8.44
N ILE A 93 -12.23 2.48 9.39
CA ILE A 93 -10.81 2.31 9.10
C ILE A 93 -10.62 1.01 8.33
N SER A 94 -10.02 1.10 7.16
CA SER A 94 -9.75 -0.03 6.27
C SER A 94 -8.60 0.29 5.33
N GLY A 95 -7.86 -0.74 4.88
CA GLY A 95 -6.88 -0.60 3.80
C GLY A 95 -7.50 -0.71 2.40
N ASP A 96 -8.82 -0.91 2.28
CA ASP A 96 -9.54 -1.15 1.02
C ASP A 96 -8.93 -2.32 0.21
N TRP A 97 -9.21 -2.43 -1.10
CA TRP A 97 -8.74 -3.58 -1.89
C TRP A 97 -7.22 -3.81 -1.78
N ALA A 98 -6.42 -2.74 -1.69
CA ALA A 98 -4.97 -2.83 -1.57
C ALA A 98 -4.49 -3.30 -0.19
N GLY A 99 -5.29 -3.07 0.86
CA GLY A 99 -5.03 -3.62 2.19
C GLY A 99 -5.47 -5.07 2.33
N TYR A 100 -6.53 -5.49 1.64
CA TYR A 100 -7.04 -6.86 1.69
C TYR A 100 -6.16 -7.88 0.95
N VAL A 101 -5.31 -7.43 0.04
CA VAL A 101 -4.40 -8.30 -0.74
C VAL A 101 -3.01 -8.47 -0.11
N GLN A 102 -2.71 -7.75 0.97
CA GLN A 102 -1.45 -7.85 1.73
C GLN A 102 -1.47 -9.04 2.68
#